data_AF-A0A846TEU8-F1
#
_entry.id   AF-A0A846TEU8-F1
#
_cell.length_a   1.000
_cell.length_b   1.000
_cell.length_c   1.000
_cell.angle_alpha   90.00
_cell.angle_beta   90.00
_cell.angle_gamma   90.00
#
_symmetry.space_group_name_H-M   'P 1'
#
loop_
_entity.id
_entity.type
_entity.pdbx_description
1 polymer ?
#
loop_
_entity_poly.entity_id
_entity_poly.type
_entity_poly.pdbx_seq_one_letter_code
_entity_poly.pdbx_strand_id
1 'polypeptide(L)'
;MAGEYREYNYVAADTIDVSELKPLDPETKQIMKSEFSTGIKLTLFYYVFILSIPILNWYAGDFMFSRMWGGMTYSWFFTSIVAMAMAFVIALIHTTLYEKRLKNQAEQPTSPADERRIG
;
A
#
# COMPACT_ATOMS: atom_id res chain seq x y z
N MET A 1 -29.84 -40.14 -0.60
CA MET A 1 -28.88 -39.95 -1.71
C MET A 1 -27.58 -39.49 -1.09
N ALA A 2 -26.56 -40.34 -1.13
CA ALA A 2 -25.24 -40.03 -0.57
C ALA A 2 -24.62 -38.88 -1.37
N GLY A 3 -24.14 -37.84 -0.67
CA GLY A 3 -23.51 -36.69 -1.30
C GLY A 3 -22.22 -37.13 -2.01
N GLU A 4 -22.14 -36.86 -3.31
CA GLU A 4 -20.91 -37.02 -4.06
C GLU A 4 -19.90 -35.99 -3.57
N TYR A 5 -18.95 -36.44 -2.74
CA TYR A 5 -17.79 -35.65 -2.37
C TYR A 5 -16.88 -35.57 -3.60
N ARG A 6 -16.76 -34.37 -4.19
CA ARG A 6 -15.75 -34.12 -5.23
C ARG A 6 -14.38 -34.12 -4.56
N GLU A 7 -13.68 -35.23 -4.71
CA GLU A 7 -12.27 -35.38 -4.36
C GLU A 7 -11.49 -34.38 -5.21
N TYR A 8 -11.08 -33.26 -4.62
CA TYR A 8 -10.22 -32.29 -5.29
C TYR A 8 -8.86 -32.94 -5.47
N ASN A 9 -8.52 -33.22 -6.74
CA ASN A 9 -7.23 -33.77 -7.12
C ASN A 9 -6.15 -32.74 -6.77
N TYR A 10 -5.42 -32.97 -5.68
CA TYR A 10 -4.32 -32.10 -5.25
C TYR A 10 -3.17 -32.32 -6.22
N VAL A 11 -3.10 -31.48 -7.26
CA VAL A 11 -1.95 -31.45 -8.16
C VAL A 11 -0.80 -30.88 -7.33
N ALA A 12 0.22 -31.69 -7.05
CA ALA A 12 1.44 -31.24 -6.40
C ALA A 12 1.91 -29.98 -7.13
N ALA A 13 2.09 -28.88 -6.39
CA ALA A 13 2.56 -27.63 -6.95
C ALA A 13 3.99 -27.83 -7.44
N ASP A 14 4.11 -28.24 -8.71
CA ASP A 14 5.40 -28.36 -9.37
C ASP A 14 6.04 -26.97 -9.43
N THR A 15 7.36 -26.91 -9.31
CA THR A 15 8.06 -25.63 -9.27
C THR A 15 8.00 -24.98 -10.64
N ILE A 16 7.20 -23.92 -10.77
CA ILE A 16 7.09 -23.15 -12.01
C ILE A 16 8.39 -22.37 -12.22
N ASP A 17 9.07 -22.63 -13.35
CA ASP A 17 10.21 -21.81 -13.76
C ASP A 17 9.70 -20.42 -14.19
N VAL A 18 10.03 -19.41 -13.38
CA VAL A 18 9.68 -18.01 -13.62
C VAL A 18 10.20 -17.47 -14.96
N SER A 19 11.20 -18.11 -15.54
CA SER A 19 11.80 -17.77 -16.83
C SER A 19 10.89 -18.11 -18.01
N GLU A 20 9.97 -19.07 -17.84
CA GLU A 20 9.04 -19.51 -18.88
C GLU A 20 7.73 -18.69 -18.90
N LEU A 21 7.54 -17.81 -17.92
CA LEU A 21 6.36 -16.97 -17.83
C LEU A 21 6.39 -15.86 -18.89
N LYS A 22 5.23 -15.61 -19.51
CA LYS A 22 5.06 -14.47 -20.42
C LYS A 22 5.39 -13.16 -19.68
N PRO A 23 6.04 -12.20 -20.35
CA PRO A 23 6.32 -10.90 -19.75
C PRO A 23 5.01 -10.22 -19.34
N LEU A 24 5.05 -9.51 -18.21
CA LEU A 24 3.91 -8.75 -17.70
C LEU A 24 3.39 -7.78 -18.77
N ASP A 25 2.07 -7.67 -18.89
CA ASP A 25 1.48 -6.70 -19.79
C ASP A 25 1.95 -5.28 -19.40
N PRO A 26 2.08 -4.37 -20.38
CA PRO A 26 2.64 -3.05 -20.15
C PRO A 26 1.83 -2.19 -19.17
N GLU A 27 0.52 -2.40 -19.05
CA GLU A 27 -0.38 -1.70 -18.12
C GLU A 27 -0.14 -2.17 -16.68
N THR A 28 -0.19 -3.49 -16.45
CA THR A 28 0.10 -4.08 -15.13
C THR A 28 1.51 -3.72 -14.67
N LYS A 29 2.49 -3.73 -15.58
CA LYS A 29 3.86 -3.33 -15.26
C LYS A 29 3.96 -1.87 -14.79
N GLN A 30 3.22 -0.96 -15.41
CA GLN A 30 3.18 0.45 -14.98
C GLN A 30 2.51 0.61 -13.63
N ILE A 31 1.34 -0.02 -13.43
CA ILE A 31 0.59 0.03 -12.16
C ILE A 31 1.46 -0.51 -11.03
N MET A 32 2.01 -1.71 -11.20
CA MET A 32 2.84 -2.37 -10.19
C MET A 32 4.08 -1.55 -9.84
N LYS A 33 4.74 -0.92 -10.83
CA LYS A 33 5.87 -0.02 -10.57
C LYS A 33 5.46 1.22 -9.77
N SER A 34 4.28 1.79 -10.06
CA SER A 34 3.78 2.97 -9.36
C SER A 34 3.39 2.67 -7.91
N GLU A 35 2.74 1.53 -7.67
CA GLU A 35 2.39 1.08 -6.33
C GLU A 35 3.63 0.73 -5.52
N PHE A 36 4.59 0.02 -6.13
CA PHE A 36 5.86 -0.31 -5.48
C PHE A 36 6.66 0.93 -5.08
N SER A 37 6.77 1.93 -5.97
CA SER A 37 7.45 3.19 -5.63
C SER A 37 6.72 3.95 -4.51
N THR A 38 5.40 3.92 -4.50
CA THR A 38 4.59 4.57 -3.45
C THR A 38 4.78 3.86 -2.12
N GLY A 39 4.74 2.52 -2.12
CA GLY A 39 5.02 1.69 -0.95
C GLY A 39 6.39 1.95 -0.36
N ILE A 40 7.45 1.96 -1.19
CA ILE A 40 8.82 2.27 -0.73
C ILE A 40 8.90 3.64 -0.07
N LYS A 41 8.31 4.68 -0.67
CA LYS A 41 8.32 6.03 -0.08
C LYS A 41 7.63 6.05 1.28
N LEU A 42 6.50 5.36 1.40
CA LEU A 42 5.76 5.27 2.64
C LEU A 42 6.54 4.51 3.72
N THR A 43 7.19 3.40 3.34
CA THR A 43 8.06 2.61 4.23
C THR A 43 9.27 3.42 4.70
N LEU A 44 9.94 4.14 3.80
CA LEU A 44 11.09 4.98 4.15
C LEU A 44 10.68 6.08 5.13
N PHE A 45 9.56 6.76 4.87
CA PHE A 45 9.01 7.77 5.76
C PHE A 45 8.64 7.19 7.13
N TYR A 46 8.03 6.01 7.15
CA TYR A 46 7.70 5.29 8.38
C TYR A 46 8.94 4.94 9.22
N TYR A 47 10.01 4.47 8.58
CA TYR A 47 11.26 4.21 9.28
C TYR A 47 11.90 5.48 9.84
N VAL A 48 11.92 6.58 9.06
CA VAL A 48 12.39 7.88 9.57
C VAL A 48 11.59 8.30 10.80
N PHE A 49 10.27 8.12 10.78
CA PHE A 49 9.42 8.43 11.93
C PHE A 49 9.75 7.56 13.15
N ILE A 50 9.74 6.23 13.01
CA ILE A 50 10.00 5.33 14.15
C ILE A 50 11.40 5.57 14.72
N LEU A 51 12.39 5.80 13.87
CA LEU A 51 13.77 6.03 14.31
C LEU A 51 13.97 7.42 14.88
N SER A 52 13.18 8.41 14.47
CA SER A 52 13.25 9.75 15.06
C SER A 52 12.95 9.76 16.56
N ILE A 53 12.05 8.89 17.03
CA ILE A 53 11.67 8.80 18.46
C ILE A 53 12.85 8.39 19.36
N PRO A 54 13.53 7.24 19.16
CA PRO A 54 14.69 6.89 19.97
C PRO A 54 15.87 7.85 19.76
N ILE A 55 16.07 8.39 18.56
CA ILE A 55 17.12 9.39 18.31
C ILE A 55 16.88 10.65 19.15
N LEU A 56 15.66 11.17 19.18
CA LEU A 56 15.29 12.34 19.98
C LEU A 56 15.32 12.03 21.48
N ASN A 57 14.87 10.85 21.90
CA ASN A 57 14.94 10.43 23.30
C ASN A 57 16.38 10.26 23.79
N TRP A 58 17.30 9.83 22.92
CA TRP A 58 18.73 9.77 23.25
C TRP A 58 19.33 11.17 23.32
N TYR A 59 19.12 12.00 22.29
CA TYR A 59 19.81 13.28 22.16
C TYR A 59 19.26 14.35 23.10
N ALA A 60 17.96 14.29 23.42
CA ALA A 60 17.25 15.28 24.21
C ALA A 60 16.30 14.63 25.24
N GLY A 61 16.77 13.58 25.93
CA GLY A 61 15.98 12.82 26.89
C GLY A 61 15.30 13.69 27.95
N ASP A 62 16.03 14.60 28.59
CA ASP A 62 15.48 15.49 29.63
C ASP A 62 14.32 16.35 29.11
N PHE A 63 14.39 16.79 27.85
CA PHE A 63 13.32 17.54 27.20
C PHE A 63 12.16 16.64 26.78
N MET A 64 12.45 15.50 26.13
CA MET A 64 11.44 14.59 25.62
C MET A 64 10.62 13.91 26.72
N PHE A 65 11.23 13.67 27.88
CA PHE A 65 10.57 13.17 29.09
C PHE A 65 10.02 14.27 29.99
N SER A 66 10.29 15.54 29.70
CA SER A 66 9.69 16.62 30.48
C SER A 66 8.17 16.62 30.33
N ARG A 67 7.51 16.82 31.46
CA ARG A 67 6.04 16.81 31.54
C ARG A 67 5.51 18.14 31.06
N MET A 68 4.60 18.07 30.12
CA MET A 68 3.76 19.16 29.66
C MET A 68 2.44 19.15 30.43
N TRP A 69 1.53 20.02 30.00
CA TRP A 69 0.19 20.12 30.58
C TRP A 69 -0.53 18.76 30.60
N GLY A 70 -1.05 18.39 31.77
CA GLY A 70 -1.94 17.23 31.92
C GLY A 70 -1.22 15.90 32.07
N GLY A 71 0.10 15.92 32.35
CA GLY A 71 0.88 14.69 32.54
C GLY A 71 1.38 14.05 31.23
N MET A 72 1.08 14.67 30.08
CA MET A 72 1.62 14.27 28.77
C MET A 72 3.07 14.73 28.62
N THR A 73 3.97 13.89 28.11
CA THR A 73 5.36 14.30 27.84
C THR A 73 5.50 14.85 26.42
N TYR A 74 6.56 15.63 26.16
CA TYR A 74 6.86 16.11 24.81
C TYR A 74 7.00 14.96 23.81
N SER A 75 7.59 13.83 24.22
CA SER A 75 7.64 12.62 23.38
C SER A 75 6.26 12.18 22.90
N TRP A 76 5.26 12.11 23.79
CA TRP A 76 3.91 11.71 23.42
C TRP A 76 3.22 12.72 22.51
N PHE A 77 3.48 14.01 22.72
CA PHE A 77 2.92 15.07 21.89
C PHE A 77 3.48 15.09 20.47
N PHE A 78 4.80 15.04 20.32
CA PHE A 78 5.41 14.99 18.99
C PHE A 78 5.03 13.71 18.25
N THR A 79 5.00 12.57 18.95
CA THR A 79 4.56 11.30 18.37
C THR A 79 3.13 11.39 17.84
N SER A 80 2.21 12.02 18.57
CA SER A 80 0.81 12.17 18.15
C SER A 80 0.63 13.15 16.99
N ILE A 81 1.36 14.27 16.97
CA ILE A 81 1.36 15.20 15.82
C ILE A 81 1.83 14.49 14.54
N VAL A 82 2.94 13.74 14.62
CA VAL A 82 3.48 13.08 13.45
C VAL A 82 2.60 11.89 13.03
N ALA A 83 1.99 11.16 13.98
CA ALA A 83 0.99 10.14 13.66
C ALA A 83 -0.22 10.74 12.93
N MET A 84 -0.69 11.92 13.35
CA MET A 84 -1.76 12.64 12.66
C MET A 84 -1.37 13.03 11.23
N ALA A 85 -0.15 13.55 11.05
CA ALA A 85 0.38 13.86 9.72
C ALA A 85 0.47 12.61 8.83
N MET A 86 0.89 11.47 9.39
CA MET A 86 0.95 10.19 8.68
C MET A 86 -0.44 9.72 8.23
N ALA A 87 -1.44 9.81 9.11
CA ALA A 87 -2.82 9.49 8.75
C ALA A 87 -3.33 10.36 7.59
N PHE A 88 -3.02 11.65 7.60
CA PHE A 88 -3.35 12.57 6.50
C PHE A 88 -2.65 12.20 5.19
N VAL A 89 -1.37 11.87 5.21
CA VAL A 89 -0.62 11.48 4.01
C VAL A 89 -1.19 10.21 3.40
N ILE A 90 -1.49 9.20 4.23
CA ILE A 90 -2.11 7.95 3.77
C ILE A 90 -3.49 8.23 3.16
N ALA A 91 -4.31 9.06 3.81
CA ALA A 91 -5.62 9.45 3.29
C ALA A 91 -5.50 10.19 1.95
N LEU A 92 -4.58 11.14 1.81
CA LEU A 92 -4.33 11.88 0.57
C LEU A 92 -3.84 10.98 -0.56
N ILE A 93 -2.95 10.05 -0.28
CA ILE A 93 -2.49 9.07 -1.28
C ILE A 93 -3.67 8.20 -1.71
N HIS A 94 -4.48 7.71 -0.75
CA HIS A 94 -5.66 6.92 -1.05
C HIS A 94 -6.67 7.69 -1.91
N THR A 95 -7.00 8.95 -1.58
CA THR A 95 -7.97 9.75 -2.34
C THR A 95 -7.45 10.09 -3.73
N THR A 96 -6.20 10.54 -3.87
CA THR A 96 -5.63 10.90 -5.18
C THR A 96 -5.49 9.68 -6.10
N LEU A 97 -5.12 8.50 -5.58
CA LEU A 97 -5.15 7.25 -6.34
C LEU A 97 -6.58 6.86 -6.72
N TYR A 98 -7.55 7.05 -5.83
CA TYR A 98 -8.95 6.76 -6.11
C TYR A 98 -9.49 7.62 -7.25
N GLU A 99 -9.28 8.93 -7.19
CA GLU A 99 -9.72 9.87 -8.21
C GLU A 99 -9.06 9.59 -9.56
N LYS A 100 -7.77 9.21 -9.55
CA LYS A 100 -7.04 8.85 -10.77
C LYS A 100 -7.56 7.56 -11.40
N ARG A 101 -7.95 6.56 -10.60
CA ARG A 101 -8.60 5.33 -11.09
C ARG A 101 -9.99 5.59 -11.66
N LEU A 102 -10.78 6.45 -11.02
CA LEU A 102 -12.12 6.84 -11.49
C LEU A 102 -12.05 7.57 -12.85
N LYS A 103 -11.12 8.50 -13.03
CA LYS A 103 -10.94 9.19 -14.32
C LYS A 103 -10.52 8.24 -15.43
N ASN A 104 -9.56 7.35 -15.17
CA ASN A 104 -9.09 6.41 -16.18
C ASN A 104 -10.16 5.38 -16.60
N GLN A 105 -11.09 5.01 -15.70
CA GLN A 105 -12.24 4.16 -16.04
C GLN A 105 -13.34 4.92 -16.77
N ALA A 106 -13.56 6.20 -16.45
CA ALA A 106 -14.54 7.05 -17.15
C ALA A 106 -14.08 7.44 -18.56
N GLU A 107 -12.77 7.47 -18.83
CA GLU A 107 -12.17 7.81 -20.12
C GLU A 107 -11.89 6.60 -21.03
N GLN A 108 -12.21 5.36 -20.64
CA GLN A 108 -12.19 4.26 -21.61
C GLN A 108 -13.41 4.39 -22.54
N PRO A 109 -13.23 4.75 -23.84
CA PRO A 109 -14.28 4.47 -24.80
C PRO A 109 -14.41 2.96 -24.88
N THR A 110 -15.63 2.45 -24.76
CA THR A 110 -16.00 1.08 -25.16
C THR A 110 -15.28 0.72 -26.45
N SER A 111 -14.27 -0.15 -26.37
CA SER A 111 -13.57 -0.64 -27.55
C SER A 111 -14.57 -1.41 -28.42
N PRO A 112 -14.75 -1.07 -29.71
CA PRO A 112 -15.75 -1.70 -30.59
C PRO A 112 -15.36 -3.13 -31.03
N ALA A 113 -14.57 -3.85 -30.22
CA ALA A 113 -14.11 -5.20 -30.51
C ALA A 113 -15.11 -6.29 -30.10
N ASP A 114 -16.12 -5.97 -29.28
CA ASP A 114 -17.09 -6.95 -28.78
C ASP A 114 -18.35 -7.11 -29.66
N GLU A 115 -18.51 -6.28 -30.69
CA GLU A 115 -19.69 -6.30 -31.57
C GLU A 115 -19.54 -7.25 -32.78
N ARG A 116 -18.34 -7.84 -33.01
CA ARG A 116 -18.08 -8.73 -34.16
C ARG A 116 -18.15 -10.24 -33.86
N ARG A 117 -18.67 -10.64 -32.70
CA ARG A 117 -18.83 -12.07 -32.34
C ARG A 117 -20.28 -12.56 -32.28
N ILE A 118 -21.23 -11.72 -32.68
CA ILE A 118 -22.63 -12.07 -32.84
C ILE A 118 -23.01 -11.79 -34.29
N GLY A 119 -22.69 -12.75 -35.16
CA GLY A 119 -23.01 -12.77 -36.59
C GLY A 119 -22.82 -14.17 -37.14
#